data_AF-F2EJD5-F1
#
_entry.id   AF-F2EJD5-F1
#
_cell.length_a   1.000
_cell.length_b   1.000
_cell.length_c   1.000
_cell.angle_alpha   90.00
_cell.angle_beta   90.00
_cell.angle_gamma   90.00
#
_symmetry.space_group_name_H-M   'P 1'
#
loop_
_entity.id
_entity.type
_entity.pdbx_description
1 polymer ?
#
loop_
_entity_poly.entity_id
_entity_poly.type
_entity_poly.pdbx_seq_one_letter_code
_entity_poly.pdbx_strand_id
1 'polypeptide(L)'
;MEGSTMTRLAGMAAFLLILGLAVGNIKHGHGGAVVVGDPTLIVVELQGHNDDKSSVAVQKHDVSVAGFTDGSGQWHAFPGLEHLFPASTTLPFGSSYSELIGGIANLPGVPLGREAMMQAIRVLSAYRPGADVEPVKRALAAVKVVISEAQRLEPIRKAVNDGWDGESRVAPEHLPYIEHWDTMSYEILRSNRTGKWDGPFTKMLETQANIRSKEEALAVVGLLLNADFEKVFKAHAIPINLE
;
A
#
# COMPACT_ATOMS: atom_id res chain seq x y z
N MET A 1 6.23 40.24 0.18
CA MET A 1 5.07 39.35 0.44
C MET A 1 4.99 38.39 -0.74
N GLU A 2 5.88 37.41 -0.82
CA GLU A 2 5.98 36.48 -1.97
C GLU A 2 6.88 35.28 -1.65
N GLY A 3 6.79 34.74 -0.43
CA GLY A 3 7.63 33.63 0.05
C GLY A 3 6.87 32.39 0.52
N SER A 4 5.53 32.39 0.41
CA SER A 4 4.67 31.36 1.03
C SER A 4 4.10 30.34 0.05
N THR A 5 4.25 30.54 -1.26
CA THR A 5 3.65 29.67 -2.29
C THR A 5 4.63 28.64 -2.86
N MET A 6 5.94 28.94 -2.91
CA MET A 6 6.94 27.99 -3.44
C MET A 6 7.29 26.83 -2.49
N THR A 7 7.14 27.01 -1.17
CA THR A 7 7.42 25.95 -0.19
C THR A 7 6.31 24.89 -0.13
N ARG A 8 5.10 25.22 -0.61
CA ARG A 8 3.96 24.28 -0.64
C ARG A 8 3.96 23.35 -1.85
N LEU A 9 4.62 23.71 -2.95
CA LEU A 9 4.74 22.83 -4.13
C LEU A 9 5.84 21.76 -3.99
N ALA A 10 6.87 22.00 -3.16
CA ALA A 10 7.96 21.05 -2.98
C ALA A 10 7.57 19.80 -2.16
N GLY A 11 6.60 19.93 -1.24
CA GLY A 11 6.07 18.81 -0.46
C GLY A 11 5.16 17.87 -1.27
N MET A 12 4.39 18.39 -2.22
CA MET A 12 3.49 17.58 -3.07
C MET A 12 4.23 16.77 -4.14
N ALA A 13 5.39 17.23 -4.62
CA ALA A 13 6.17 16.54 -5.65
C ALA A 13 6.93 15.32 -5.11
N ALA A 14 7.21 15.25 -3.80
CA ALA A 14 8.00 14.17 -3.22
C ALA A 14 7.29 12.80 -3.26
N PHE A 15 5.95 12.75 -3.21
CA PHE A 15 5.21 11.48 -3.30
C PHE A 15 4.91 11.01 -4.74
N LEU A 16 4.99 11.91 -5.73
CA LEU A 16 5.01 11.53 -7.15
C LEU A 16 6.36 10.90 -7.55
N LEU A 17 7.42 11.16 -6.78
CA LEU A 17 8.80 10.75 -7.10
C LEU A 17 9.19 9.34 -6.64
N ILE A 18 8.34 8.62 -5.88
CA ILE A 18 8.64 7.21 -5.54
C ILE A 18 8.55 6.31 -6.78
N LEU A 19 7.79 6.70 -7.82
CA LEU A 19 7.82 6.02 -9.13
C LEU A 19 8.62 6.78 -10.20
N GLY A 20 8.85 8.08 -10.04
CA GLY A 20 9.64 8.90 -10.98
C GLY A 20 11.15 8.62 -10.99
N LEU A 21 11.71 7.96 -9.97
CA LEU A 21 13.15 7.66 -9.88
C LEU A 21 13.53 6.22 -10.23
N ALA A 22 12.56 5.31 -10.43
CA ALA A 22 12.85 3.94 -10.84
C ALA A 22 13.14 3.80 -12.36
N VAL A 23 13.02 4.88 -13.14
CA VAL A 23 13.40 4.93 -14.56
C VAL A 23 14.55 5.92 -14.73
N GLY A 24 15.75 5.55 -14.25
CA GLY A 24 16.97 6.25 -14.65
C GLY A 24 18.01 6.41 -13.55
N ASN A 25 18.81 5.37 -13.32
CA ASN A 25 20.27 5.43 -13.38
C ASN A 25 20.86 4.13 -12.83
N ILE A 26 21.15 3.21 -13.75
CA ILE A 26 22.15 2.17 -13.52
C ILE A 26 23.49 2.89 -13.39
N LYS A 27 23.99 3.02 -12.16
CA LYS A 27 25.42 3.26 -11.92
C LYS A 27 25.96 2.10 -11.09
N HIS A 28 26.77 1.29 -11.75
CA HIS A 28 27.60 0.27 -11.13
C HIS A 28 28.44 0.87 -9.99
N GLY A 29 28.16 0.44 -8.76
CA GLY A 29 28.99 0.66 -7.59
C GLY A 29 29.21 -0.68 -6.90
N HIS A 30 30.47 -1.05 -6.70
CA HIS A 30 30.90 -2.35 -6.20
C HIS A 30 30.45 -2.59 -4.76
N GLY A 31 29.70 -3.67 -4.52
CA GLY A 31 29.29 -4.10 -3.19
C GLY A 31 28.03 -4.96 -3.24
N GLY A 32 28.18 -6.25 -3.56
CA GLY A 32 27.22 -7.33 -3.32
C GLY A 32 25.73 -6.99 -3.33
N ALA A 33 25.19 -6.50 -4.44
CA ALA A 33 23.74 -6.36 -4.61
C ALA A 33 23.16 -7.68 -5.13
N VAL A 34 22.40 -8.38 -4.28
CA VAL A 34 21.46 -9.39 -4.77
C VAL A 34 20.38 -8.62 -5.52
N VAL A 35 20.46 -8.64 -6.85
CA VAL A 35 19.41 -8.17 -7.73
C VAL A 35 18.15 -8.96 -7.36
N VAL A 36 17.11 -8.29 -6.84
CA VAL A 36 15.78 -8.89 -6.77
C VAL A 36 15.35 -9.12 -8.22
N GLY A 37 15.45 -10.37 -8.64
CA GLY A 37 15.36 -10.80 -10.05
C GLY A 37 13.94 -10.98 -10.58
N ASP A 38 12.91 -10.52 -9.88
CA ASP A 38 11.54 -10.64 -10.35
C ASP A 38 11.06 -9.34 -11.02
N PRO A 39 10.79 -9.33 -12.35
CA PRO A 39 10.30 -8.15 -13.06
C PRO A 39 8.92 -7.69 -12.56
N THR A 40 8.25 -8.42 -11.68
CA THR A 40 6.96 -8.10 -11.09
C THR A 40 7.04 -7.23 -9.82
N LEU A 41 8.23 -6.94 -9.28
CA LEU A 41 8.39 -6.11 -8.08
C LEU A 41 8.89 -4.68 -8.38
N ILE A 42 8.42 -3.72 -7.60
CA ILE A 42 9.01 -2.39 -7.40
C ILE A 42 9.59 -2.37 -5.99
N VAL A 43 10.87 -2.01 -5.87
CA VAL A 43 11.52 -1.87 -4.56
C VAL A 43 11.59 -0.39 -4.21
N VAL A 44 11.02 -0.04 -3.05
CA VAL A 44 11.05 1.31 -2.48
C VAL A 44 12.06 1.32 -1.35
N GLU A 45 13.11 2.11 -1.47
CA GLU A 45 14.08 2.32 -0.39
C GLU A 45 13.55 3.35 0.60
N LEU A 46 13.57 2.99 1.88
CA LEU A 46 13.15 3.83 2.99
C LEU A 46 14.36 4.19 3.85
N GLN A 47 14.59 5.49 4.02
CA GLN A 47 15.67 6.03 4.84
C GLN A 47 15.08 6.72 6.06
N GLY A 48 15.47 6.25 7.24
CA GLY A 48 15.09 6.79 8.53
C GLY A 48 16.12 7.80 9.06
N HIS A 49 16.13 7.98 10.38
CA HIS A 49 17.18 8.77 11.04
C HIS A 49 18.44 7.92 11.24
N ASN A 50 19.61 8.56 11.19
CA ASN A 50 20.91 7.91 11.33
C ASN A 50 21.08 6.79 10.28
N ASP A 51 21.45 5.57 10.72
CA ASP A 51 21.66 4.40 9.86
C ASP A 51 20.40 3.53 9.70
N ASP A 52 19.23 3.97 10.19
CA ASP A 52 17.98 3.23 10.02
C ASP A 52 17.58 3.20 8.54
N LYS A 53 17.46 1.98 8.01
CA LYS A 53 17.09 1.76 6.61
C LYS A 53 16.30 0.47 6.47
N SER A 54 15.40 0.47 5.50
CA SER A 54 14.64 -0.70 5.09
C SER A 54 14.23 -0.52 3.63
N SER A 55 14.05 -1.60 2.90
CA SER A 55 13.46 -1.59 1.56
C SER A 55 12.13 -2.31 1.62
N VAL A 56 11.12 -1.79 0.94
CA VAL A 56 9.80 -2.42 0.83
C VAL A 56 9.61 -2.85 -0.61
N ALA A 57 9.26 -4.11 -0.81
CA ALA A 57 8.93 -4.63 -2.14
C ALA A 57 7.42 -4.62 -2.34
N VAL A 58 7.02 -4.11 -3.49
CA VAL A 58 5.64 -3.90 -3.88
C VAL A 58 5.38 -4.62 -5.20
N GLN A 59 4.28 -5.38 -5.30
CA GLN A 59 3.90 -6.06 -6.53
C GLN A 59 3.36 -5.05 -7.55
N LYS A 60 3.88 -5.09 -8.78
CA LYS A 60 3.53 -4.14 -9.85
C LYS A 60 2.07 -4.19 -10.27
N HIS A 61 1.43 -5.35 -10.16
CA HIS A 61 0.11 -5.57 -10.74
C HIS A 61 -1.03 -5.02 -9.88
N ASP A 62 -0.83 -4.90 -8.57
CA ASP A 62 -1.85 -4.41 -7.63
C ASP A 62 -1.31 -3.44 -6.55
N VAL A 63 -0.02 -3.13 -6.61
CA VAL A 63 0.68 -2.25 -5.66
C VAL A 63 0.66 -2.80 -4.22
N SER A 64 0.50 -4.11 -4.02
CA SER A 64 0.50 -4.73 -2.68
C SER A 64 1.92 -4.93 -2.14
N VAL A 65 2.12 -4.70 -0.84
CA VAL A 65 3.40 -4.99 -0.18
C VAL A 65 3.62 -6.50 -0.09
N ALA A 66 4.73 -6.97 -0.65
CA ALA A 66 5.13 -8.38 -0.63
C ALA A 66 6.06 -8.75 0.53
N GLY A 67 6.86 -7.78 0.98
CA GLY A 67 7.85 -7.99 2.03
C GLY A 67 8.72 -6.76 2.24
N PHE A 68 9.66 -6.85 3.17
CA PHE A 68 10.61 -5.78 3.47
C PHE A 68 11.99 -6.33 3.82
N THR A 69 13.03 -5.48 3.79
CA THR A 69 14.35 -5.82 4.33
C THR A 69 14.56 -5.23 5.72
N ASP A 70 15.23 -5.98 6.59
CA ASP A 70 15.79 -5.39 7.81
C ASP A 70 17.06 -4.56 7.50
N GLY A 71 17.65 -3.94 8.52
CA GLY A 71 18.83 -3.06 8.37
C GLY A 71 20.09 -3.78 7.85
N SER A 72 20.13 -5.12 7.91
CA SER A 72 21.21 -5.93 7.31
C SER A 72 21.01 -6.19 5.82
N GLY A 73 19.81 -5.89 5.29
CA GLY A 73 19.41 -6.19 3.91
C GLY A 73 18.74 -7.55 3.73
N GLN A 74 18.51 -8.30 4.80
CA GLN A 74 17.83 -9.60 4.73
C GLN A 74 16.34 -9.40 4.43
N TRP A 75 15.83 -10.10 3.39
CA TRP A 75 14.42 -10.05 3.02
C TRP A 75 13.55 -10.87 3.97
N HIS A 76 12.42 -10.27 4.35
CA HIS A 76 11.33 -10.86 5.11
C HIS A 76 10.05 -10.77 4.28
N ALA A 77 9.54 -11.93 3.85
CA ALA A 77 8.39 -12.03 2.95
C ALA A 77 7.12 -12.39 3.72
N PHE A 78 5.97 -11.88 3.29
CA PHE A 78 4.70 -12.41 3.78
C PHE A 78 4.51 -13.87 3.34
N PRO A 79 3.79 -14.69 4.13
CA PRO A 79 3.50 -16.09 3.77
C PRO A 79 2.95 -16.24 2.36
N GLY A 80 3.53 -17.15 1.57
CA GLY A 80 3.15 -17.43 0.18
C GLY A 80 3.84 -16.55 -0.86
N LEU A 81 4.58 -15.50 -0.44
CA LEU A 81 5.29 -14.58 -1.32
C LEU A 81 6.82 -14.77 -1.29
N GLU A 82 7.32 -15.82 -0.62
CA GLU A 82 8.74 -16.12 -0.48
C GLU A 82 9.42 -16.30 -1.83
N HIS A 83 8.70 -16.90 -2.78
CA HIS A 83 9.18 -17.17 -4.14
C HIS A 83 9.58 -15.91 -4.91
N LEU A 84 9.12 -14.72 -4.48
CA LEU A 84 9.48 -13.42 -5.08
C LEU A 84 10.87 -12.92 -4.63
N PHE A 85 11.48 -13.53 -3.62
CA PHE A 85 12.72 -13.08 -3.00
C PHE A 85 13.74 -14.21 -2.90
N PRO A 86 14.96 -14.02 -3.40
CA PRO A 86 16.05 -14.97 -3.16
C PRO A 86 16.35 -15.08 -1.65
N ALA A 87 16.25 -16.30 -1.10
CA ALA A 87 16.61 -16.62 0.29
C ALA A 87 15.96 -15.71 1.35
N SER A 88 14.66 -15.42 1.21
CA SER A 88 13.88 -14.68 2.21
C SER A 88 13.54 -15.52 3.45
N THR A 89 13.24 -14.83 4.55
CA THR A 89 12.62 -15.42 5.74
C THR A 89 11.12 -15.15 5.73
N THR A 90 10.29 -16.16 5.98
CA THR A 90 8.84 -15.98 6.07
C THR A 90 8.46 -15.28 7.37
N LEU A 91 7.61 -14.25 7.27
CA LEU A 91 6.98 -13.61 8.41
C LEU A 91 5.96 -14.57 9.06
N PRO A 92 5.85 -14.63 10.39
CA PRO A 92 4.93 -15.53 11.08
C PRO A 92 3.47 -15.00 11.10
N PHE A 93 3.14 -14.06 10.23
CA PHE A 93 1.82 -13.43 10.10
C PHE A 93 1.62 -12.96 8.65
N GLY A 94 0.36 -12.89 8.22
CA GLY A 94 -0.07 -12.47 6.90
C GLY A 94 -0.18 -10.94 6.73
N SER A 95 -0.47 -10.53 5.50
CA SER A 95 -0.46 -9.12 5.07
C SER A 95 -1.81 -8.40 5.19
N SER A 96 -2.84 -9.10 5.65
CA SER A 96 -4.18 -8.55 5.82
C SER A 96 -4.23 -7.57 7.00
N TYR A 97 -5.09 -6.55 6.96
CA TYR A 97 -5.27 -5.66 8.11
C TYR A 97 -5.80 -6.40 9.34
N SER A 98 -6.50 -7.53 9.16
CA SER A 98 -6.89 -8.43 10.26
C SER A 98 -5.67 -8.98 11.00
N GLU A 99 -4.66 -9.46 10.27
CA GLU A 99 -3.46 -10.05 10.87
C GLU A 99 -2.44 -9.00 11.36
N LEU A 100 -2.42 -7.82 10.73
CA LEU A 100 -1.50 -6.74 11.10
C LEU A 100 -2.00 -5.93 12.31
N ILE A 101 -3.29 -5.59 12.35
CA ILE A 101 -3.81 -4.64 13.34
C ILE A 101 -5.18 -5.05 13.89
N GLY A 102 -5.60 -6.31 13.72
CA GLY A 102 -6.89 -6.80 14.22
C GLY A 102 -8.10 -6.35 13.42
N GLY A 103 -7.90 -5.78 12.22
CA GLY A 103 -8.98 -5.46 11.29
C GLY A 103 -8.87 -4.05 10.69
N ILE A 104 -9.55 -3.85 9.56
CA ILE A 104 -9.55 -2.57 8.85
C ILE A 104 -10.15 -1.43 9.70
N ALA A 105 -11.07 -1.75 10.62
CA ALA A 105 -11.67 -0.80 11.55
C ALA A 105 -10.66 -0.11 12.49
N ASN A 106 -9.46 -0.69 12.66
CA ASN A 106 -8.40 -0.12 13.49
C ASN A 106 -7.47 0.83 12.70
N LEU A 107 -7.61 0.93 11.37
CA LEU A 107 -6.79 1.83 10.54
C LEU A 107 -6.85 3.31 10.93
N PRO A 108 -7.98 3.89 11.35
CA PRO A 108 -8.00 5.28 11.82
C PRO A 108 -7.07 5.51 13.03
N GLY A 109 -6.77 4.46 13.80
CA GLY A 109 -5.81 4.49 14.90
C GLY A 109 -4.34 4.46 14.47
N VAL A 110 -4.03 4.19 13.19
CA VAL A 110 -2.66 4.11 12.68
C VAL A 110 -2.15 5.51 12.28
N PRO A 111 -1.04 6.00 12.87
CA PRO A 111 -0.45 7.28 12.49
C PRO A 111 0.35 7.16 11.19
N LEU A 112 0.21 8.12 10.28
CA LEU A 112 0.77 8.08 8.92
C LEU A 112 1.72 9.25 8.59
N GLY A 113 1.85 10.22 9.50
CA GLY A 113 2.73 11.37 9.30
C GLY A 113 4.22 11.00 9.27
N ARG A 114 5.07 11.95 8.90
CA ARG A 114 6.52 11.79 8.74
C ARG A 114 7.15 11.09 9.94
N GLU A 115 6.93 11.57 11.16
CA GLU A 115 7.53 11.00 12.37
C GLU A 115 7.09 9.55 12.61
N ALA A 116 5.83 9.23 12.32
CA ALA A 116 5.32 7.87 12.42
C ALA A 116 5.97 6.95 11.38
N MET A 117 6.19 7.44 10.16
CA MET A 117 6.92 6.70 9.13
C MET A 117 8.41 6.53 9.49
N MET A 118 9.07 7.54 10.06
CA MET A 118 10.46 7.39 10.56
C MET A 118 10.55 6.32 11.65
N GLN A 119 9.58 6.29 12.58
CA GLN A 119 9.49 5.26 13.59
C GLN A 119 9.20 3.88 12.99
N ALA A 120 8.34 3.79 11.96
CA ALA A 120 8.08 2.54 11.25
C ALA A 120 9.37 2.00 10.58
N ILE A 121 10.13 2.86 9.90
CA ILE A 121 11.40 2.49 9.25
C ILE A 121 12.39 1.96 10.28
N ARG A 122 12.53 2.62 11.43
CA ARG A 122 13.38 2.16 12.54
C ARG A 122 12.97 0.78 13.03
N VAL A 123 11.67 0.53 13.19
CA VAL A 123 11.15 -0.79 13.62
C VAL A 123 11.47 -1.87 12.59
N LEU A 124 11.28 -1.61 11.30
CA LEU A 124 11.59 -2.56 10.23
C LEU A 124 13.11 -2.82 10.16
N SER A 125 13.92 -1.76 10.21
CA SER A 125 15.40 -1.83 10.24
C SER A 125 15.91 -2.73 11.38
N ALA A 126 15.30 -2.60 12.57
CA ALA A 126 15.70 -3.34 13.76
C ALA A 126 15.12 -4.76 13.86
N TYR A 127 14.24 -5.19 12.94
CA TYR A 127 13.56 -6.47 13.04
C TYR A 127 14.54 -7.65 13.07
N ARG A 128 14.26 -8.63 13.93
CA ARG A 128 14.98 -9.91 14.01
C ARG A 128 13.98 -11.05 14.13
N PRO A 129 14.16 -12.16 13.38
CA PRO A 129 13.31 -13.33 13.54
C PRO A 129 13.23 -13.81 15.00
N GLY A 130 12.02 -14.10 15.47
CA GLY A 130 11.77 -14.53 16.86
C GLY A 130 11.59 -13.39 17.87
N ALA A 131 11.76 -12.12 17.48
CA ALA A 131 11.40 -10.98 18.30
C ALA A 131 9.88 -10.75 18.36
N ASP A 132 9.43 -9.84 19.24
CA ASP A 132 8.04 -9.38 19.25
C ASP A 132 7.67 -8.73 17.91
N VAL A 133 6.61 -9.25 17.29
CA VAL A 133 6.15 -8.87 15.96
C VAL A 133 5.11 -7.75 15.98
N GLU A 134 4.51 -7.43 17.13
CA GLU A 134 3.44 -6.45 17.20
C GLU A 134 3.86 -5.04 16.75
N PRO A 135 5.07 -4.53 17.08
CA PRO A 135 5.57 -3.29 16.50
C PRO A 135 5.75 -3.36 14.98
N VAL A 136 6.24 -4.50 14.47
CA VAL A 136 6.50 -4.73 13.04
C VAL A 136 5.19 -4.74 12.26
N LYS A 137 4.16 -5.41 12.78
CA LYS A 137 2.83 -5.43 12.17
C LYS A 137 2.21 -4.04 12.06
N ARG A 138 2.29 -3.22 13.12
CA ARG A 138 1.84 -1.82 13.09
C ARG A 138 2.63 -0.97 12.11
N ALA A 139 3.95 -1.15 12.06
CA ALA A 139 4.82 -0.47 11.10
C ALA A 139 4.45 -0.83 9.65
N LEU A 140 4.23 -2.12 9.36
CA LEU A 140 3.79 -2.60 8.05
C LEU A 140 2.41 -2.09 7.66
N ALA A 141 1.48 -1.96 8.61
CA ALA A 141 0.18 -1.35 8.35
C ALA A 141 0.31 0.12 7.91
N ALA A 142 1.13 0.92 8.60
CA ALA A 142 1.40 2.30 8.23
C ALA A 142 2.07 2.41 6.85
N VAL A 143 3.11 1.59 6.61
CA VAL A 143 3.82 1.51 5.33
C VAL A 143 2.87 1.14 4.19
N LYS A 144 2.00 0.15 4.39
CA LYS A 144 1.02 -0.28 3.38
C LYS A 144 0.03 0.84 3.04
N VAL A 145 -0.44 1.61 4.02
CA VAL A 145 -1.29 2.78 3.75
C VAL A 145 -0.55 3.84 2.93
N VAL A 146 0.66 4.20 3.34
CA VAL A 146 1.45 5.28 2.72
C VAL A 146 1.95 4.92 1.32
N ILE A 147 2.33 3.66 1.08
CA ILE A 147 2.89 3.22 -0.20
C ILE A 147 1.81 2.66 -1.13
N SER A 148 0.92 1.81 -0.64
CA SER A 148 -0.07 1.11 -1.46
C SER A 148 -1.38 1.87 -1.55
N GLU A 149 -2.04 2.11 -0.40
CA GLU A 149 -3.40 2.66 -0.41
C GLU A 149 -3.43 4.11 -0.90
N ALA A 150 -2.40 4.90 -0.62
CA ALA A 150 -2.26 6.26 -1.14
C ALA A 150 -2.05 6.30 -2.68
N GLN A 151 -1.60 5.23 -3.31
CA GLN A 151 -1.53 5.15 -4.78
C GLN A 151 -2.85 4.68 -5.37
N ARG A 152 -3.54 3.77 -4.67
CA ARG A 152 -4.81 3.21 -5.10
C ARG A 152 -5.97 4.18 -4.97
N LEU A 153 -5.95 5.04 -3.95
CA LEU A 153 -7.11 5.83 -3.52
C LEU A 153 -6.76 7.30 -3.29
N GLU A 154 -7.43 8.18 -4.01
CA GLU A 154 -7.25 9.63 -3.95
C GLU A 154 -7.51 10.21 -2.54
N PRO A 155 -8.58 9.81 -1.81
CA PRO A 155 -8.82 10.36 -0.47
C PRO A 155 -7.72 10.00 0.54
N ILE A 156 -7.13 8.80 0.40
CA ILE A 156 -6.02 8.36 1.25
C ILE A 156 -4.74 9.14 0.90
N ARG A 157 -4.45 9.29 -0.39
CA ARG A 157 -3.34 10.11 -0.89
C ARG A 157 -3.39 11.51 -0.31
N LYS A 158 -4.57 12.14 -0.35
CA LYS A 158 -4.81 13.48 0.19
C LYS A 158 -4.58 13.53 1.70
N ALA A 159 -5.11 12.57 2.46
CA ALA A 159 -4.91 12.52 3.91
C ALA A 159 -3.43 12.39 4.31
N VAL A 160 -2.67 11.56 3.58
CA VAL A 160 -1.21 11.41 3.79
C VAL A 160 -0.48 12.71 3.44
N ASN A 161 -0.75 13.30 2.27
CA ASN A 161 -0.05 14.50 1.82
C ASN A 161 -0.33 15.72 2.70
N ASP A 162 -1.59 15.97 3.04
CA ASP A 162 -1.98 17.15 3.83
C ASP A 162 -1.47 17.08 5.27
N GLY A 163 -1.40 15.86 5.83
CA GLY A 163 -0.96 15.62 7.20
C GLY A 163 0.51 15.17 7.32
N TRP A 164 1.29 15.21 6.25
CA TRP A 164 2.63 14.60 6.22
C TRP A 164 3.57 15.18 7.30
N ASP A 165 3.62 16.50 7.42
CA ASP A 165 4.47 17.17 8.41
C ASP A 165 3.80 17.31 9.80
N GLY A 166 2.65 16.65 10.01
CA GLY A 166 1.88 16.73 11.25
C GLY A 166 1.18 15.40 11.56
N GLU A 167 -0.05 15.50 12.08
CA GLU A 167 -0.89 14.32 12.31
C GLU A 167 -1.62 13.93 11.03
N SER A 168 -1.41 12.69 10.57
CA SER A 168 -2.11 12.08 9.45
C SER A 168 -2.68 10.72 9.84
N ARG A 169 -3.93 10.45 9.44
CA ARG A 169 -4.70 9.24 9.74
C ARG A 169 -5.69 8.96 8.61
N VAL A 170 -6.08 7.70 8.45
CA VAL A 170 -7.21 7.33 7.58
C VAL A 170 -8.51 7.77 8.24
N ALA A 171 -9.36 8.49 7.52
CA ALA A 171 -10.70 8.81 7.99
C ALA A 171 -11.58 7.55 7.99
N PRO A 172 -12.43 7.32 9.01
CA PRO A 172 -13.31 6.15 9.06
C PRO A 172 -14.21 6.00 7.82
N GLU A 173 -14.68 7.11 7.23
CA GLU A 173 -15.48 7.07 6.00
C GLU A 173 -14.74 6.55 4.76
N HIS A 174 -13.40 6.50 4.78
CA HIS A 174 -12.60 6.00 3.66
C HIS A 174 -12.31 4.50 3.73
N LEU A 175 -12.64 3.83 4.84
CA LEU A 175 -12.37 2.39 5.01
C LEU A 175 -13.05 1.53 3.94
N PRO A 176 -14.33 1.78 3.57
CA PRO A 176 -14.96 1.02 2.49
C PRO A 176 -14.25 1.17 1.13
N TYR A 177 -13.57 2.29 0.88
CA TYR A 177 -12.82 2.47 -0.37
C TYR A 177 -11.60 1.56 -0.43
N ILE A 178 -10.93 1.33 0.70
CA ILE A 178 -9.82 0.38 0.83
C ILE A 178 -10.34 -1.05 0.63
N GLU A 179 -11.47 -1.38 1.25
CA GLU A 179 -12.07 -2.72 1.15
C GLU A 179 -12.57 -3.05 -0.27
N HIS A 180 -13.10 -2.07 -0.99
CA HIS A 180 -13.74 -2.28 -2.30
C HIS A 180 -12.95 -1.70 -3.50
N TRP A 181 -11.66 -1.42 -3.33
CA TRP A 181 -10.82 -0.89 -4.40
C TRP A 181 -10.81 -1.78 -5.67
N ASP A 182 -10.76 -3.10 -5.47
CA ASP A 182 -10.81 -4.10 -6.54
C ASP A 182 -12.15 -4.07 -7.30
N THR A 183 -13.24 -3.91 -6.55
CA THR A 183 -14.61 -3.87 -7.03
C THR A 183 -14.86 -2.60 -7.84
N MET A 184 -14.42 -1.44 -7.32
CA MET A 184 -14.47 -0.17 -8.07
C MET A 184 -13.67 -0.30 -9.37
N SER A 185 -12.47 -0.88 -9.30
CA SER A 185 -11.61 -1.07 -10.48
C SER A 185 -12.31 -1.93 -11.55
N TYR A 186 -12.87 -3.06 -11.15
CA TYR A 186 -13.61 -3.96 -12.05
C TYR A 186 -14.82 -3.27 -12.68
N GLU A 187 -15.64 -2.59 -11.87
CA GLU A 187 -16.85 -1.92 -12.35
C GLU A 187 -16.52 -0.75 -13.30
N ILE A 188 -15.46 0.02 -13.04
CA ILE A 188 -14.96 1.05 -13.95
C ILE A 188 -14.52 0.43 -15.29
N LEU A 189 -13.70 -0.62 -15.26
CA LEU A 189 -13.17 -1.26 -16.47
C LEU A 189 -14.28 -1.92 -17.31
N ARG A 190 -15.24 -2.58 -16.67
CA ARG A 190 -16.42 -3.15 -17.34
C ARG A 190 -17.29 -2.04 -17.91
N SER A 191 -17.56 -0.97 -17.16
CA SER A 191 -18.33 0.18 -17.64
C SER A 191 -17.68 0.87 -18.85
N ASN A 192 -16.34 0.96 -18.89
CA ASN A 192 -15.62 1.45 -20.07
C ASN A 192 -15.85 0.58 -21.33
N ARG A 193 -16.06 -0.73 -21.17
CA ARG A 193 -16.30 -1.65 -22.28
C ARG A 193 -17.77 -1.67 -22.71
N THR A 194 -18.70 -1.55 -21.77
CA THR A 194 -20.15 -1.69 -22.03
C THR A 194 -20.89 -0.36 -22.19
N GLY A 195 -20.29 0.74 -21.73
CA GLY A 195 -20.93 2.06 -21.66
C GLY A 195 -21.97 2.20 -20.53
N LYS A 196 -22.07 1.24 -19.59
CA LYS A 196 -23.10 1.22 -18.56
C LYS A 196 -22.55 1.03 -17.15
N TRP A 197 -23.19 1.65 -16.15
CA TRP A 197 -22.91 1.46 -14.72
C TRP A 197 -24.04 0.66 -14.08
N ASP A 198 -24.06 -0.63 -14.39
CA ASP A 198 -25.13 -1.59 -14.05
C ASP A 198 -24.58 -3.00 -13.78
N GLY A 199 -23.31 -3.07 -13.39
CA GLY A 199 -22.59 -4.32 -13.24
C GLY A 199 -22.93 -5.07 -11.96
N PRO A 200 -22.45 -6.33 -11.86
CA PRO A 200 -22.81 -7.24 -10.79
C PRO A 200 -22.51 -6.69 -9.39
N PHE A 201 -21.52 -5.80 -9.25
CA PHE A 201 -21.12 -5.27 -7.96
C PHE A 201 -21.56 -3.82 -7.71
N THR A 202 -22.26 -3.18 -8.66
CA THR A 202 -22.72 -1.78 -8.50
C THR A 202 -23.62 -1.60 -7.28
N LYS A 203 -24.47 -2.58 -6.96
CA LYS A 203 -25.31 -2.52 -5.77
C LYS A 203 -24.51 -2.63 -4.47
N MET A 204 -23.46 -3.46 -4.46
CA MET A 204 -22.54 -3.58 -3.32
C MET A 204 -21.78 -2.28 -3.09
N LEU A 205 -21.26 -1.67 -4.16
CA LEU A 205 -20.59 -0.38 -4.11
C LEU A 205 -21.52 0.73 -3.60
N GLU A 206 -22.79 0.74 -4.02
CA GLU A 206 -23.78 1.70 -3.52
C GLU A 206 -24.01 1.52 -2.01
N THR A 207 -24.19 0.29 -1.53
CA THR A 207 -24.58 0.04 -0.14
C THR A 207 -23.42 0.11 0.85
N GLN A 208 -22.23 -0.35 0.45
CA GLN A 208 -21.08 -0.50 1.35
C GLN A 208 -20.09 0.66 1.22
N ALA A 209 -19.93 1.22 0.02
CA ALA A 209 -19.00 2.32 -0.24
C ALA A 209 -19.68 3.65 -0.62
N ASN A 210 -21.01 3.69 -0.67
CA ASN A 210 -21.77 4.89 -1.08
C ASN A 210 -21.42 5.39 -2.50
N ILE A 211 -20.98 4.48 -3.40
CA ILE A 211 -20.61 4.78 -4.79
C ILE A 211 -21.76 4.34 -5.73
N ARG A 212 -22.45 5.33 -6.30
CA ARG A 212 -23.65 5.16 -7.14
C ARG A 212 -23.38 5.28 -8.62
N SER A 213 -22.23 5.81 -8.99
CA SER A 213 -21.88 6.10 -10.38
C SER A 213 -20.42 5.82 -10.67
N LYS A 214 -20.11 5.73 -11.97
CA LYS A 214 -18.74 5.63 -12.47
C LYS A 214 -17.93 6.87 -12.11
N GLU A 215 -18.56 8.03 -12.19
CA GLU A 215 -17.95 9.34 -11.90
C GLU A 215 -17.52 9.42 -10.43
N GLU A 216 -18.36 8.96 -9.50
CA GLU A 216 -18.02 8.85 -8.08
C GLU A 216 -16.85 7.87 -7.85
N ALA A 217 -16.86 6.71 -8.52
CA ALA A 217 -15.76 5.75 -8.42
C ALA A 217 -14.44 6.32 -8.93
N LEU A 218 -14.46 7.05 -10.06
CA LEU A 218 -13.29 7.72 -10.63
C LEU A 218 -12.78 8.88 -9.79
N ALA A 219 -13.63 9.50 -8.97
CA ALA A 219 -13.20 10.52 -8.01
C ALA A 219 -12.44 9.92 -6.82
N VAL A 220 -12.64 8.63 -6.54
CA VAL A 220 -12.01 7.91 -5.43
C VAL A 220 -10.75 7.15 -5.86
N VAL A 221 -10.77 6.51 -7.03
CA VAL A 221 -9.69 5.62 -7.46
C VAL A 221 -8.53 6.39 -8.11
N GLY A 222 -7.31 6.20 -7.59
CA GLY A 222 -6.07 6.72 -8.16
C GLY A 222 -5.39 5.77 -9.17
N LEU A 223 -5.47 4.46 -8.94
CA LEU A 223 -4.96 3.40 -9.83
C LEU A 223 -5.98 2.29 -9.97
N LEU A 224 -6.13 1.73 -11.18
CA LEU A 224 -7.07 0.65 -11.45
C LEU A 224 -6.39 -0.71 -11.39
N LEU A 225 -6.98 -1.64 -10.65
CA LEU A 225 -6.66 -3.06 -10.73
C LEU A 225 -7.29 -3.69 -11.98
N ASN A 226 -6.49 -4.38 -12.80
CA ASN A 226 -7.00 -5.21 -13.88
C ASN A 226 -7.40 -6.59 -13.34
N ALA A 227 -8.50 -6.65 -12.58
CA ALA A 227 -9.08 -7.89 -12.06
C ALA A 227 -10.15 -8.46 -13.00
N ASP A 228 -10.27 -9.78 -13.02
CA ASP A 228 -11.40 -10.48 -13.63
C ASP A 228 -12.54 -10.68 -12.60
N PHE A 229 -13.69 -11.15 -13.09
CA PHE A 229 -14.87 -11.35 -12.27
C PHE A 229 -14.64 -12.38 -11.15
N GLU A 230 -13.94 -13.48 -11.43
CA GLU A 230 -13.72 -14.54 -10.44
C GLU A 230 -12.87 -14.07 -9.28
N LYS A 231 -11.84 -13.24 -9.56
CA LYS A 231 -11.00 -12.65 -8.51
C LYS A 231 -11.80 -11.77 -7.57
N VAL A 232 -12.57 -10.83 -8.11
CA VAL A 232 -13.41 -9.93 -7.29
C VAL A 232 -14.49 -10.74 -6.56
N PHE A 233 -15.14 -11.68 -7.24
CA PHE A 233 -16.14 -12.54 -6.61
C PHE A 233 -15.56 -13.33 -5.44
N LYS A 234 -14.39 -13.95 -5.59
CA LYS A 234 -13.73 -14.69 -4.50
C LYS A 234 -13.32 -13.80 -3.33
N ALA A 235 -12.91 -12.56 -3.59
CA ALA A 235 -12.53 -11.61 -2.54
C ALA A 235 -13.70 -11.21 -1.64
N HIS A 236 -14.91 -11.15 -2.21
CA HIS A 236 -16.12 -10.70 -1.50
C HIS A 236 -17.13 -11.83 -1.23
N ALA A 237 -16.84 -13.05 -1.67
CA ALA A 237 -17.65 -14.21 -1.36
C ALA A 237 -17.53 -14.53 0.13
N ILE A 238 -18.67 -14.58 0.82
CA ILE A 238 -18.72 -15.14 2.17
C ILE A 238 -18.28 -16.61 2.04
N PRO A 239 -17.23 -17.05 2.77
CA PRO A 239 -16.87 -18.46 2.77
C PRO A 239 -18.08 -19.25 3.25
N ILE A 240 -18.64 -20.08 2.37
CA ILE A 240 -19.58 -21.10 2.79
C ILE A 240 -18.73 -22.13 3.50
N ASN A 241 -18.64 -22.04 4.83
CA ASN A 241 -18.15 -23.14 5.65
C ASN A 241 -19.13 -24.29 5.46
N LEU A 242 -18.80 -25.20 4.53
CA LEU A 242 -19.35 -26.53 4.51
C LEU A 242 -18.61 -27.29 5.61
N GLU A 243 -19.14 -27.22 6.83
CA GLU A 243 -18.87 -28.23 7.87
C GLU A 243 -19.45 -29.59 7.46
#